data_AF-A0A7W1PV02-F1
#
_entry.id   AF-A0A7W1PV02-F1
#
_cell.length_a   1.000
_cell.length_b   1.000
_cell.length_c   1.000
_cell.angle_alpha   90.00
_cell.angle_beta   90.00
_cell.angle_gamma   90.00
#
_symmetry.space_group_name_H-M   'P 1'
#
loop_
_entity.id
_entity.type
_entity.pdbx_description
1 polymer ?
#
loop_
_entity_poly.entity_id
_entity_poly.type
_entity_poly.pdbx_seq_one_letter_code
_entity_poly.pdbx_strand_id
1 'polypeptide(L)'
;MRYISTLLLPFFIFLSFFDINDSYAQSTYAGVYSILQTNCGGCHNSNTYSGQLDLSGTESQVYDNLVNKNPVNPAALAKGDKLITPGYPDRSFLIRKCNNNNWDPSYTLDIAEGAMMPENPQTPLSNVELEKIRQWVLFGAPKTGVVIQDSTLNRFYGGLGMVAPPIPLAPLPSEGMQVRLGRVFQEPGTEVEYFKKHDLRLPDSLEVNRVEVFMNTQSHHYIIYKFNSGVAGNFPEGLRKPNQNPSGNATTFVTSVQFSYNSLLPDGTAFVWPQGTVLDLNYHILNYSQDSVLAADAYANIYTQPKGTAQAEMHSDLVLFSGSFNPQIFNIPSDSVEKTFTDPYFKANSNDEMNIWLLTSHTHKWGKDYDIYKRNPNGTKGDQIYEGFYNVDYTFNQGYYDFSHPSIRLFDPMETIKMSEGLIHEAKFRNTGTSPAYFGLTTEDEMMLFIVQYTLNWNGLETGKTEHKNEDKLDIYPNPYHNSTNIVYSLQHSSEIILEVFNILGNKVYTLVQKEQPAGDYRYNFSAKGLGLSGGVYIVNFTVNGSTISKKVVELN
;
A
#
# COMPACT_ATOMS: atom_id res chain seq x y z
N MET A 1 -0.85 34.55 -15.42
CA MET A 1 -2.03 34.04 -16.17
C MET A 1 -1.61 32.75 -16.85
N ARG A 2 -2.40 31.66 -16.71
CA ARG A 2 -2.18 30.25 -17.15
C ARG A 2 -1.24 29.42 -16.23
N TYR A 3 -1.54 28.18 -15.81
CA TYR A 3 -2.72 27.31 -15.90
C TYR A 3 -2.82 26.52 -14.58
N ILE A 4 -3.91 26.66 -13.82
CA ILE A 4 -4.48 25.51 -13.13
C ILE A 4 -5.00 24.66 -14.28
N SER A 5 -4.38 23.52 -14.57
CA SER A 5 -4.83 22.63 -15.63
C SER A 5 -6.17 22.01 -15.22
N THR A 6 -7.24 22.70 -15.56
CA THR A 6 -8.45 22.05 -16.07
C THR A 6 -8.05 21.26 -17.31
N LEU A 7 -7.54 20.05 -17.11
CA LEU A 7 -7.50 19.04 -18.16
C LEU A 7 -8.76 18.17 -18.01
N LEU A 8 -9.70 18.39 -18.92
CA LEU A 8 -10.60 17.33 -19.35
C LEU A 8 -9.71 16.20 -19.87
N LEU A 9 -9.68 15.06 -19.16
CA LEU A 9 -9.05 13.85 -19.64
C LEU A 9 -9.70 13.45 -20.98
N PRO A 10 -8.96 13.41 -22.10
CA PRO A 10 -9.47 12.71 -23.27
C PRO A 10 -9.49 11.23 -22.93
N PHE A 11 -10.69 10.64 -23.05
CA PHE A 11 -10.91 9.20 -23.03
C PHE A 11 -9.96 8.54 -24.05
N PHE A 12 -8.88 7.92 -23.57
CA PHE A 12 -8.15 6.96 -24.38
C PHE A 12 -8.82 5.61 -24.19
N ILE A 13 -9.44 5.14 -25.28
CA ILE A 13 -9.94 3.78 -25.41
C ILE A 13 -8.71 2.87 -25.33
N PHE A 14 -8.53 2.23 -24.17
CA PHE A 14 -7.59 1.13 -24.01
C PHE A 14 -8.12 -0.06 -24.82
N LEU A 15 -7.48 -0.34 -25.95
CA LEU A 15 -7.58 -1.64 -26.61
C LEU A 15 -6.72 -2.64 -25.84
N SER A 16 -7.23 -3.11 -24.70
CA SER A 16 -6.83 -4.41 -24.20
C SER A 16 -7.44 -5.44 -25.15
N PHE A 17 -6.64 -6.02 -26.04
CA PHE A 17 -7.04 -7.20 -26.81
C PHE A 17 -7.13 -8.40 -25.86
N PHE A 18 -8.23 -8.43 -25.11
CA PHE A 18 -8.97 -9.62 -24.71
C PHE A 18 -10.44 -9.18 -24.64
N ASP A 19 -11.02 -8.90 -25.81
CA ASP A 19 -12.43 -9.24 -26.00
C ASP A 19 -12.49 -10.76 -25.86
N ILE A 20 -12.81 -11.23 -24.66
CA ILE A 20 -13.41 -12.53 -24.52
C ILE A 20 -14.66 -12.45 -25.38
N ASN A 21 -14.72 -13.26 -26.44
CA ASN A 21 -15.98 -13.61 -27.06
C ASN A 21 -16.88 -14.18 -25.95
N ASP A 22 -17.65 -13.32 -25.29
CA ASP A 22 -18.52 -13.66 -24.18
C ASP A 22 -19.75 -14.36 -24.76
N SER A 23 -19.53 -15.61 -25.15
CA SER A 23 -20.58 -16.58 -25.36
C SER A 23 -20.61 -17.49 -24.13
N TYR A 24 -21.62 -17.25 -23.27
CA TYR A 24 -22.11 -18.14 -22.20
C TYR A 24 -21.30 -18.30 -20.90
N ALA A 25 -20.47 -17.35 -20.46
CA ALA A 25 -19.96 -17.38 -19.08
C ALA A 25 -21.05 -16.94 -18.07
N GLN A 26 -21.32 -17.76 -17.05
CA GLN A 26 -22.19 -17.40 -15.93
C GLN A 26 -21.57 -16.24 -15.14
N SER A 27 -22.36 -15.24 -14.72
CA SER A 27 -21.86 -14.12 -13.90
C SER A 27 -21.28 -14.63 -12.58
N THR A 28 -20.32 -13.90 -11.98
CA THR A 28 -19.79 -14.30 -10.66
C THR A 28 -20.92 -14.36 -9.62
N TYR A 29 -21.88 -13.43 -9.67
CA TYR A 29 -23.00 -13.44 -8.75
C TYR A 29 -23.92 -14.65 -8.93
N ALA A 30 -24.21 -15.07 -10.17
CA ALA A 30 -24.99 -16.28 -10.39
C ALA A 30 -24.29 -17.52 -9.80
N GLY A 31 -22.96 -17.56 -9.83
CA GLY A 31 -22.18 -18.58 -9.11
C GLY A 31 -22.31 -18.47 -7.58
N VAL A 32 -22.27 -17.25 -7.02
CA VAL A 32 -22.50 -17.00 -5.59
C VAL A 32 -23.92 -17.42 -5.17
N TYR A 33 -24.93 -17.08 -5.97
CA TYR A 33 -26.30 -17.52 -5.77
C TYR A 33 -26.39 -19.04 -5.71
N SER A 34 -25.78 -19.77 -6.66
CA SER A 34 -25.76 -21.24 -6.63
C SER A 34 -25.11 -21.81 -5.36
N ILE A 35 -24.01 -21.22 -4.87
CA ILE A 35 -23.36 -21.61 -3.62
C ILE A 35 -24.33 -21.45 -2.44
N LEU A 36 -25.01 -20.30 -2.36
CA LEU A 36 -25.97 -20.00 -1.30
C LEU A 36 -27.20 -20.93 -1.34
N GLN A 37 -27.74 -21.22 -2.52
CA GLN A 37 -28.87 -22.14 -2.64
C GLN A 37 -28.48 -23.56 -2.20
N THR A 38 -27.31 -24.03 -2.64
CA THR A 38 -26.84 -25.40 -2.37
C THR A 38 -26.51 -25.60 -0.90
N ASN A 39 -25.79 -24.65 -0.29
CA ASN A 39 -25.23 -24.84 1.05
C ASN A 39 -26.07 -24.22 2.17
N CYS A 40 -26.91 -23.20 1.86
CA CYS A 40 -27.61 -22.41 2.87
C CYS A 40 -29.14 -22.43 2.72
N GLY A 41 -29.67 -22.69 1.52
CA GLY A 41 -31.09 -22.58 1.20
C GLY A 41 -32.00 -23.51 2.01
N GLY A 42 -31.48 -24.64 2.51
CA GLY A 42 -32.23 -25.53 3.39
C GLY A 42 -32.60 -24.91 4.74
N CYS A 43 -31.78 -23.98 5.26
CA CYS A 43 -31.94 -23.37 6.58
C CYS A 43 -32.36 -21.89 6.54
N HIS A 44 -32.23 -21.23 5.38
CA HIS A 44 -32.51 -19.82 5.16
C HIS A 44 -33.47 -19.63 3.98
N ASN A 45 -34.74 -19.98 4.19
CA ASN A 45 -35.79 -19.87 3.18
C ASN A 45 -37.07 -19.28 3.78
N SER A 46 -38.09 -19.10 2.94
CA SER A 46 -39.39 -18.55 3.34
C SER A 46 -40.18 -19.34 4.39
N ASN A 47 -39.74 -20.54 4.77
CA ASN A 47 -40.34 -21.33 5.85
C ASN A 47 -39.43 -21.43 7.07
N THR A 48 -38.12 -21.29 6.88
CA THR A 48 -37.08 -21.41 7.91
C THR A 48 -36.22 -20.15 7.90
N TYR A 49 -36.53 -19.21 8.81
CA TYR A 49 -35.95 -17.86 8.87
C TYR A 49 -34.85 -17.73 9.93
N SER A 50 -33.87 -18.64 9.95
CA SER A 50 -32.74 -18.51 10.88
C SER A 50 -32.03 -17.17 10.67
N GLY A 51 -31.92 -16.36 11.73
CA GLY A 51 -31.34 -15.01 11.66
C GLY A 51 -32.12 -14.01 10.80
N GLN A 52 -33.39 -14.30 10.47
CA GLN A 52 -34.24 -13.53 9.54
C GLN A 52 -33.62 -13.31 8.15
N LEU A 53 -32.78 -14.25 7.71
CA LEU A 53 -32.22 -14.26 6.37
C LEU A 53 -33.07 -15.15 5.46
N ASP A 54 -33.59 -14.59 4.38
CA ASP A 54 -34.34 -15.32 3.35
C ASP A 54 -33.55 -15.35 2.03
N LEU A 55 -33.06 -16.55 1.69
CA LEU A 55 -32.34 -16.83 0.45
C LEU A 55 -33.23 -17.51 -0.60
N SER A 56 -34.55 -17.54 -0.43
CA SER A 56 -35.47 -18.13 -1.40
C SER A 56 -35.83 -17.17 -2.54
N GLY A 57 -36.25 -17.72 -3.68
CA GLY A 57 -36.72 -16.97 -4.84
C GLY A 57 -35.71 -16.94 -5.99
N THR A 58 -35.85 -15.94 -6.86
CA THR A 58 -34.99 -15.73 -8.03
C THR A 58 -33.64 -15.12 -7.65
N GLU A 59 -32.65 -15.23 -8.54
CA GLU A 59 -31.32 -14.61 -8.38
C GLU A 59 -31.42 -13.11 -8.01
N SER A 60 -32.27 -12.33 -8.70
CA SER A 60 -32.42 -10.90 -8.36
C SER A 60 -33.05 -10.66 -6.99
N GLN A 61 -34.02 -11.50 -6.58
CA GLN A 61 -34.66 -11.34 -5.27
C GLN A 61 -33.68 -11.64 -4.13
N VAL A 62 -32.88 -12.69 -4.27
CA VAL A 62 -31.84 -13.02 -3.28
C VAL A 62 -30.78 -11.92 -3.23
N TYR A 63 -30.40 -11.32 -4.36
CA TYR A 63 -29.46 -10.19 -4.37
C TYR A 63 -30.01 -9.03 -3.55
N ASP A 64 -31.26 -8.66 -3.82
CA ASP A 64 -31.92 -7.53 -3.17
C ASP A 64 -32.14 -7.79 -1.68
N ASN A 65 -32.18 -9.05 -1.23
CA ASN A 65 -32.23 -9.43 0.19
C ASN A 65 -30.87 -9.39 0.90
N LEU A 66 -29.76 -9.33 0.15
CA LEU A 66 -28.40 -9.42 0.70
C LEU A 66 -27.66 -8.09 0.68
N VAL A 67 -27.60 -7.44 -0.49
CA VAL A 67 -26.70 -6.32 -0.72
C VAL A 67 -27.23 -5.07 -0.04
N ASN A 68 -26.39 -4.44 0.78
CA ASN A 68 -26.72 -3.26 1.60
C ASN A 68 -27.86 -3.45 2.61
N LYS A 69 -28.26 -4.70 2.91
CA LYS A 69 -29.26 -4.99 3.93
C LYS A 69 -28.65 -5.08 5.32
N ASN A 70 -29.36 -4.56 6.32
CA ASN A 70 -28.91 -4.62 7.70
C ASN A 70 -28.99 -6.07 8.21
N PRO A 71 -27.96 -6.54 8.94
CA PRO A 71 -28.10 -7.78 9.71
C PRO A 71 -29.04 -7.55 10.89
N VAL A 72 -29.75 -8.59 11.30
CA VAL A 72 -30.58 -8.57 12.54
C VAL A 72 -29.74 -8.78 13.79
N ASN A 73 -28.53 -9.34 13.66
CA ASN A 73 -27.61 -9.47 14.78
C ASN A 73 -27.22 -8.07 15.33
N PRO A 74 -27.49 -7.76 16.61
CA PRO A 74 -27.24 -6.43 17.16
C PRO A 74 -25.77 -6.01 17.16
N ALA A 75 -24.84 -6.93 17.36
CA ALA A 75 -23.41 -6.62 17.38
C ALA A 75 -22.90 -6.23 15.98
N ALA A 76 -23.28 -7.00 14.96
CA ALA A 76 -22.97 -6.65 13.57
C ALA A 76 -23.65 -5.33 13.14
N LEU A 77 -24.90 -5.11 13.56
CA LEU A 77 -25.61 -3.86 13.29
C LEU A 77 -24.93 -2.65 13.97
N ALA A 78 -24.46 -2.80 15.21
CA ALA A 78 -23.76 -1.75 15.95
C ALA A 78 -22.41 -1.37 15.33
N LYS A 79 -21.73 -2.29 14.64
CA LYS A 79 -20.52 -1.99 13.82
C LYS A 79 -20.83 -1.17 12.56
N GLY A 80 -22.10 -1.01 12.21
CA GLY A 80 -22.52 -0.39 10.94
C GLY A 80 -22.33 -1.31 9.73
N ASP A 81 -22.26 -2.62 9.95
CA ASP A 81 -22.09 -3.60 8.88
C ASP A 81 -23.41 -3.93 8.19
N LYS A 82 -23.30 -4.45 6.97
CA LYS A 82 -24.41 -5.00 6.19
C LYS A 82 -24.24 -6.52 6.07
N LEU A 83 -25.29 -7.22 5.64
CA LEU A 83 -25.18 -8.62 5.24
C LEU A 83 -24.09 -8.77 4.17
N ILE A 84 -24.17 -7.95 3.12
CA ILE A 84 -23.09 -7.70 2.17
C ILE A 84 -22.89 -6.19 2.04
N THR A 85 -21.69 -5.72 2.34
CA THR A 85 -21.24 -4.34 2.10
C THR A 85 -20.36 -4.34 0.85
N PRO A 86 -20.83 -3.83 -0.31
CA PRO A 86 -20.05 -3.76 -1.54
C PRO A 86 -18.66 -3.16 -1.31
N GLY A 87 -17.61 -3.86 -1.75
CA GLY A 87 -16.22 -3.44 -1.63
C GLY A 87 -15.52 -3.75 -0.30
N TYR A 88 -16.27 -4.17 0.72
CA TYR A 88 -15.75 -4.41 2.06
C TYR A 88 -16.13 -5.80 2.58
N PRO A 89 -15.36 -6.85 2.22
CA PRO A 89 -15.55 -8.19 2.79
C PRO A 89 -15.44 -8.20 4.32
N ASP A 90 -14.59 -7.36 4.89
CA ASP A 90 -14.38 -7.17 6.33
C ASP A 90 -15.61 -6.58 7.04
N ARG A 91 -16.43 -5.80 6.33
CA ARG A 91 -17.68 -5.18 6.80
C ARG A 91 -18.93 -5.92 6.33
N SER A 92 -18.75 -7.14 5.82
CA SER A 92 -19.83 -7.98 5.31
C SER A 92 -20.09 -9.11 6.29
N PHE A 93 -21.19 -8.99 7.04
CA PHE A 93 -21.53 -9.94 8.09
C PHE A 93 -21.66 -11.38 7.55
N LEU A 94 -22.21 -11.55 6.34
CA LEU A 94 -22.34 -12.88 5.73
C LEU A 94 -20.98 -13.54 5.48
N ILE A 95 -19.93 -12.78 5.10
CA ILE A 95 -18.58 -13.33 4.91
C ILE A 95 -18.04 -13.89 6.22
N ARG A 96 -18.16 -13.14 7.32
CA ARG A 96 -17.71 -13.61 8.64
C ARG A 96 -18.52 -14.82 9.12
N LYS A 97 -19.83 -14.82 8.87
CA LYS A 97 -20.67 -15.98 9.19
C LYS A 97 -20.29 -17.21 8.39
N CYS A 98 -19.90 -17.07 7.13
CA CYS A 98 -19.51 -18.20 6.30
C CYS A 98 -18.07 -18.69 6.50
N ASN A 99 -17.24 -17.96 7.24
CA ASN A 99 -15.86 -18.34 7.46
C ASN A 99 -15.76 -19.78 8.02
N ASN A 100 -14.76 -20.54 7.57
CA ASN A 100 -14.59 -21.95 7.94
C ASN A 100 -13.43 -22.18 8.93
N ASN A 101 -12.94 -21.10 9.56
CA ASN A 101 -11.77 -21.04 10.46
C ASN A 101 -10.41 -21.43 9.85
N ASN A 102 -10.36 -22.02 8.66
CA ASN A 102 -9.15 -22.53 8.01
C ASN A 102 -8.80 -21.77 6.72
N TRP A 103 -9.40 -20.60 6.50
CA TRP A 103 -9.29 -19.85 5.25
C TRP A 103 -8.59 -18.49 5.40
N ASP A 104 -9.22 -17.52 6.06
CA ASP A 104 -8.61 -16.22 6.34
C ASP A 104 -9.02 -15.72 7.74
N PRO A 105 -8.05 -15.55 8.67
CA PRO A 105 -8.34 -15.19 10.06
C PRO A 105 -8.88 -13.76 10.22
N SER A 106 -8.81 -12.93 9.17
CA SER A 106 -9.33 -11.56 9.18
C SER A 106 -10.86 -11.50 9.24
N TYR A 107 -11.55 -12.62 8.97
CA TYR A 107 -13.02 -12.70 8.96
C TYR A 107 -13.55 -13.53 10.14
N THR A 108 -12.86 -13.50 11.27
CA THR A 108 -13.32 -14.14 12.51
C THR A 108 -14.53 -13.42 13.08
N LEU A 109 -15.44 -14.18 13.70
CA LEU A 109 -16.64 -13.62 14.37
C LEU A 109 -16.28 -13.16 15.78
N ASP A 110 -16.87 -12.06 16.21
CA ASP A 110 -16.95 -11.76 17.63
C ASP A 110 -17.90 -12.74 18.32
N ILE A 111 -17.66 -13.03 19.61
CA ILE A 111 -18.53 -13.92 20.39
C ILE A 111 -20.01 -13.47 20.34
N ALA A 112 -20.26 -12.16 20.32
CA ALA A 112 -21.61 -11.59 20.24
C ALA A 112 -22.28 -11.75 18.85
N GLU A 113 -21.53 -12.12 17.82
CA GLU A 113 -22.01 -12.38 16.46
C GLU A 113 -22.49 -13.85 16.27
N GLY A 114 -22.32 -14.68 17.29
CA GLY A 114 -22.71 -16.09 17.32
C GLY A 114 -21.70 -16.99 16.62
N ALA A 115 -22.15 -18.17 16.17
CA ALA A 115 -21.29 -19.16 15.52
C ALA A 115 -21.36 -19.08 13.97
N MET A 116 -20.37 -19.69 13.31
CA MET A 116 -20.23 -19.65 11.86
C MET A 116 -21.17 -20.63 11.19
N MET A 117 -21.78 -20.27 10.07
CA MET A 117 -22.73 -21.08 9.30
C MET A 117 -22.17 -21.41 7.92
N PRO A 118 -22.34 -22.63 7.40
CA PRO A 118 -23.10 -23.74 8.00
C PRO A 118 -22.41 -24.36 9.22
N GLU A 119 -23.19 -24.61 10.28
CA GLU A 119 -22.75 -25.31 11.50
C GLU A 119 -22.91 -26.83 11.32
N ASN A 120 -22.15 -27.62 12.08
CA ASN A 120 -22.30 -29.08 12.13
C ASN A 120 -23.77 -29.47 12.43
N PRO A 121 -24.36 -30.45 11.72
CA PRO A 121 -23.74 -31.43 10.81
C PRO A 121 -23.53 -30.99 9.36
N GLN A 122 -23.89 -29.77 8.98
CA GLN A 122 -23.67 -29.27 7.64
C GLN A 122 -22.18 -29.01 7.41
N THR A 123 -21.72 -29.29 6.19
CA THR A 123 -20.34 -29.05 5.79
C THR A 123 -20.10 -27.55 5.62
N PRO A 124 -19.05 -26.97 6.24
CA PRO A 124 -18.64 -25.60 5.97
C PRO A 124 -18.31 -25.40 4.48
N LEU A 125 -18.45 -24.18 3.99
CA LEU A 125 -18.08 -23.85 2.61
C LEU A 125 -16.57 -24.12 2.38
N SER A 126 -16.25 -24.60 1.18
CA SER A 126 -14.87 -24.78 0.75
C SER A 126 -14.17 -23.43 0.57
N ASN A 127 -12.83 -23.43 0.59
CA ASN A 127 -12.04 -22.21 0.36
C ASN A 127 -12.31 -21.59 -1.01
N VAL A 128 -12.60 -22.40 -2.04
CA VAL A 128 -12.96 -21.91 -3.39
C VAL A 128 -14.30 -21.17 -3.36
N GLU A 129 -15.31 -21.74 -2.69
CA GLU A 129 -16.64 -21.12 -2.57
C GLU A 129 -16.57 -19.82 -1.78
N LEU A 130 -15.87 -19.82 -0.64
CA LEU A 130 -15.65 -18.62 0.18
C LEU A 130 -14.91 -17.53 -0.58
N GLU A 131 -13.86 -17.90 -1.31
CA GLU A 131 -13.10 -16.95 -2.10
C GLU A 131 -13.95 -16.36 -3.22
N LYS A 132 -14.79 -17.15 -3.89
CA LYS A 132 -15.71 -16.63 -4.91
C LYS A 132 -16.63 -15.56 -4.34
N ILE A 133 -17.26 -15.82 -3.19
CA ILE A 133 -18.13 -14.84 -2.52
C ILE A 133 -17.31 -13.60 -2.13
N ARG A 134 -16.10 -13.78 -1.60
CA ARG A 134 -15.23 -12.68 -1.16
C ARG A 134 -14.74 -11.80 -2.31
N GLN A 135 -14.37 -12.39 -3.45
CA GLN A 135 -14.02 -11.66 -4.67
C GLN A 135 -15.23 -10.88 -5.20
N TRP A 136 -16.41 -11.51 -5.25
CA TRP A 136 -17.64 -10.82 -5.62
C TRP A 136 -17.88 -9.58 -4.75
N VAL A 137 -17.78 -9.71 -3.43
CA VAL A 137 -17.90 -8.56 -2.52
C VAL A 137 -16.79 -7.53 -2.75
N LEU A 138 -15.53 -7.95 -2.84
CA LEU A 138 -14.38 -7.06 -3.00
C LEU A 138 -14.48 -6.19 -4.26
N PHE A 139 -15.02 -6.71 -5.35
CA PHE A 139 -15.26 -5.99 -6.60
C PHE A 139 -16.61 -5.24 -6.64
N GLY A 140 -17.19 -4.94 -5.48
CA GLY A 140 -18.40 -4.10 -5.38
C GLY A 140 -19.71 -4.86 -5.53
N ALA A 141 -19.69 -6.20 -5.41
CA ALA A 141 -20.86 -7.07 -5.49
C ALA A 141 -21.74 -6.83 -6.74
N PRO A 142 -21.19 -6.83 -7.98
CA PRO A 142 -21.98 -6.56 -9.17
C PRO A 142 -23.03 -7.66 -9.41
N LYS A 143 -24.22 -7.29 -9.92
CA LYS A 143 -25.28 -8.25 -10.32
C LYS A 143 -24.88 -9.07 -11.56
N THR A 144 -24.05 -8.49 -12.44
CA THR A 144 -23.71 -9.04 -13.75
C THR A 144 -22.19 -8.97 -13.99
N GLY A 145 -21.71 -9.72 -14.99
CA GLY A 145 -20.29 -9.77 -15.33
C GLY A 145 -19.49 -10.75 -14.48
N VAL A 146 -18.22 -10.89 -14.83
CA VAL A 146 -17.29 -11.81 -14.16
C VAL A 146 -16.14 -11.02 -13.58
N VAL A 147 -15.95 -11.12 -12.26
CA VAL A 147 -14.85 -10.45 -11.54
C VAL A 147 -13.71 -11.42 -11.21
N ILE A 148 -14.01 -12.72 -11.17
CA ILE A 148 -13.04 -13.80 -11.00
C ILE A 148 -13.53 -15.05 -11.74
N GLN A 149 -12.61 -15.78 -12.38
CA GLN A 149 -12.91 -17.05 -13.05
C GLN A 149 -12.77 -18.22 -12.08
N ASP A 150 -13.64 -19.21 -12.20
CA ASP A 150 -13.60 -20.43 -11.38
C ASP A 150 -12.31 -21.22 -11.59
N SER A 151 -11.81 -21.23 -12.83
CA SER A 151 -10.53 -21.86 -13.18
C SER A 151 -9.37 -21.24 -12.41
N THR A 152 -9.36 -19.93 -12.20
CA THR A 152 -8.32 -19.22 -11.44
C THR A 152 -8.29 -19.70 -9.99
N LEU A 153 -9.46 -19.75 -9.34
CA LEU A 153 -9.58 -20.20 -7.95
C LEU A 153 -9.26 -21.69 -7.81
N ASN A 154 -9.77 -22.52 -8.71
CA ASN A 154 -9.49 -23.96 -8.71
C ASN A 154 -8.00 -24.25 -8.95
N ARG A 155 -7.34 -23.50 -9.83
CA ARG A 155 -5.89 -23.62 -10.06
C ARG A 155 -5.10 -23.25 -8.81
N PHE A 156 -5.44 -22.11 -8.19
CA PHE A 156 -4.78 -21.66 -6.96
C PHE A 156 -4.95 -22.68 -5.82
N TYR A 157 -6.19 -23.02 -5.47
CA TYR A 157 -6.48 -23.93 -4.37
C TYR A 157 -6.17 -25.41 -4.69
N GLY A 158 -5.97 -25.74 -5.98
CA GLY A 158 -5.52 -27.04 -6.45
C GLY A 158 -3.99 -27.25 -6.38
N GLY A 159 -3.24 -26.30 -5.81
CA GLY A 159 -1.81 -26.43 -5.56
C GLY A 159 -0.89 -25.68 -6.54
N LEU A 160 -1.45 -24.90 -7.46
CA LEU A 160 -0.71 -24.05 -8.42
C LEU A 160 -0.83 -22.56 -8.08
N GLY A 161 -0.77 -22.24 -6.79
CA GLY A 161 -0.92 -20.89 -6.25
C GLY A 161 0.33 -20.38 -5.55
N MET A 162 0.71 -19.13 -5.80
CA MET A 162 1.69 -18.41 -4.97
C MET A 162 0.95 -17.63 -3.90
N VAL A 163 1.24 -17.91 -2.64
CA VAL A 163 0.53 -17.32 -1.51
C VAL A 163 0.85 -15.84 -1.33
N ALA A 164 -0.15 -15.10 -0.85
CA ALA A 164 -0.02 -13.70 -0.45
C ALA A 164 0.98 -13.54 0.71
N PRO A 165 1.55 -12.34 0.91
CA PRO A 165 2.36 -12.05 2.09
C PRO A 165 1.57 -12.36 3.38
N PRO A 166 2.28 -12.72 4.47
CA PRO A 166 1.64 -12.90 5.76
C PRO A 166 0.93 -11.61 6.19
N ILE A 167 -0.21 -11.75 6.86
CA ILE A 167 -0.94 -10.60 7.42
C ILE A 167 -0.03 -9.92 8.45
N PRO A 168 0.34 -8.64 8.27
CA PRO A 168 1.17 -7.92 9.23
C PRO A 168 0.37 -7.61 10.50
N LEU A 169 1.08 -7.44 11.61
CA LEU A 169 0.46 -7.02 12.87
C LEU A 169 -0.13 -5.61 12.70
N ALA A 170 -1.42 -5.44 12.99
CA ALA A 170 -2.04 -4.12 12.99
C ALA A 170 -1.52 -3.27 14.17
N PRO A 171 -1.53 -1.93 14.05
CA PRO A 171 -1.32 -1.04 15.18
C PRO A 171 -2.36 -1.32 16.28
N LEU A 172 -2.02 -1.00 17.53
CA LEU A 172 -3.04 -0.98 18.57
C LEU A 172 -4.14 0.04 18.19
N PRO A 173 -5.42 -0.20 18.49
CA PRO A 173 -6.50 0.75 18.17
C PRO A 173 -6.28 2.17 18.74
N SER A 174 -5.50 2.30 19.82
CA SER A 174 -5.11 3.58 20.41
C SER A 174 -3.98 4.30 19.66
N GLU A 175 -3.24 3.58 18.82
CA GLU A 175 -2.06 4.07 18.08
C GLU A 175 -2.36 4.24 16.59
N GLY A 176 -3.43 3.63 16.08
CA GLY A 176 -3.75 3.71 14.66
C GLY A 176 -4.73 2.66 14.17
N MET A 177 -4.67 2.39 12.87
CA MET A 177 -5.52 1.41 12.20
C MET A 177 -4.76 0.72 11.06
N GLN A 178 -5.25 -0.45 10.64
CA GLN A 178 -4.76 -1.15 9.46
C GLN A 178 -5.81 -1.08 8.35
N VAL A 179 -5.37 -0.66 7.17
CA VAL A 179 -6.15 -0.65 5.93
C VAL A 179 -5.67 -1.80 5.07
N ARG A 180 -6.60 -2.69 4.68
CA ARG A 180 -6.33 -3.81 3.78
C ARG A 180 -6.96 -3.54 2.42
N LEU A 181 -6.17 -3.67 1.34
CA LEU A 181 -6.73 -3.65 -0.01
C LEU A 181 -7.67 -4.84 -0.21
N GLY A 182 -7.19 -6.03 0.13
CA GLY A 182 -7.91 -7.29 0.01
C GLY A 182 -7.30 -8.13 -1.10
N ARG A 183 -7.18 -9.44 -0.83
CA ARG A 183 -6.51 -10.39 -1.72
C ARG A 183 -7.11 -10.39 -3.13
N VAL A 184 -6.28 -10.25 -4.15
CA VAL A 184 -6.63 -10.42 -5.56
C VAL A 184 -5.86 -11.62 -6.13
N PHE A 185 -6.38 -12.22 -7.20
CA PHE A 185 -5.73 -13.34 -7.90
C PHE A 185 -5.37 -12.91 -9.31
N GLN A 186 -4.09 -13.07 -9.66
CA GLN A 186 -3.56 -12.74 -10.98
C GLN A 186 -3.12 -14.02 -11.68
N GLU A 187 -3.56 -14.18 -12.93
CA GLU A 187 -3.12 -15.28 -13.79
C GLU A 187 -1.63 -15.14 -14.14
N PRO A 188 -0.96 -16.23 -14.53
CA PRO A 188 0.44 -16.19 -14.96
C PRO A 188 0.70 -15.16 -16.06
N GLY A 189 1.80 -14.42 -15.95
CA GLY A 189 2.25 -13.43 -16.93
C GLY A 189 1.37 -12.19 -17.06
N THR A 190 0.46 -11.94 -16.10
CA THR A 190 -0.45 -10.79 -16.15
C THR A 190 0.02 -9.63 -15.28
N GLU A 191 -0.21 -8.41 -15.76
CA GLU A 191 0.00 -7.16 -15.04
C GLU A 191 -1.35 -6.48 -14.81
N VAL A 192 -1.65 -6.12 -13.57
CA VAL A 192 -2.90 -5.42 -13.25
C VAL A 192 -2.66 -4.36 -12.20
N GLU A 193 -3.13 -3.16 -12.49
CA GLU A 193 -3.25 -2.06 -11.55
C GLU A 193 -4.70 -1.96 -11.05
N TYR A 194 -4.87 -1.84 -9.74
CA TYR A 194 -6.17 -1.79 -9.08
C TYR A 194 -6.33 -0.47 -8.34
N PHE A 195 -7.55 0.06 -8.36
CA PHE A 195 -7.99 1.17 -7.52
C PHE A 195 -9.08 0.70 -6.56
N LYS A 196 -9.04 1.15 -5.31
CA LYS A 196 -10.07 0.86 -4.30
C LYS A 196 -10.43 2.11 -3.53
N LYS A 197 -11.69 2.50 -3.62
CA LYS A 197 -12.28 3.45 -2.68
C LYS A 197 -12.36 2.80 -1.30
N HIS A 198 -11.80 3.45 -0.28
CA HIS A 198 -11.79 2.95 1.08
C HIS A 198 -12.22 4.03 2.07
N ASP A 199 -13.46 3.95 2.54
CA ASP A 199 -14.00 4.79 3.60
C ASP A 199 -13.43 4.32 4.95
N LEU A 200 -12.67 5.17 5.63
CA LEU A 200 -12.05 4.84 6.91
C LEU A 200 -13.04 4.82 8.08
N ARG A 201 -14.27 5.34 7.90
CA ARG A 201 -15.25 5.54 8.98
C ARG A 201 -14.65 6.29 10.19
N LEU A 202 -13.79 7.28 9.92
CA LEU A 202 -13.15 8.05 10.99
C LEU A 202 -14.23 8.76 11.83
N PRO A 203 -14.30 8.49 13.16
CA PRO A 203 -15.31 9.11 14.01
C PRO A 203 -15.04 10.60 14.21
N ASP A 204 -13.77 11.00 14.17
CA ASP A 204 -13.30 12.38 14.32
C ASP A 204 -12.12 12.65 13.38
N SER A 205 -11.71 13.92 13.28
CA SER A 205 -10.51 14.29 12.53
C SER A 205 -9.25 13.89 13.30
N LEU A 206 -8.24 13.35 12.62
CA LEU A 206 -6.98 12.89 13.23
C LEU A 206 -5.76 13.34 12.42
N GLU A 207 -4.59 13.11 13.01
CA GLU A 207 -3.29 13.34 12.39
C GLU A 207 -2.58 12.01 12.14
N VAL A 208 -1.96 11.85 10.97
CA VAL A 208 -1.18 10.66 10.59
C VAL A 208 0.29 11.03 10.55
N ASN A 209 1.09 10.44 11.44
CA ASN A 209 2.52 10.72 11.57
C ASN A 209 3.42 9.61 10.99
N ARG A 210 2.84 8.45 10.66
CA ARG A 210 3.57 7.34 10.06
C ARG A 210 2.64 6.42 9.28
N VAL A 211 3.13 5.95 8.14
CA VAL A 211 2.45 4.97 7.28
C VAL A 211 3.42 3.85 6.97
N GLU A 212 3.05 2.62 7.29
CA GLU A 212 3.87 1.45 7.04
C GLU A 212 3.11 0.50 6.10
N VAL A 213 3.69 0.24 4.93
CA VAL A 213 3.06 -0.55 3.87
C VAL A 213 3.74 -1.91 3.74
N PHE A 214 2.92 -2.96 3.64
CA PHE A 214 3.32 -4.33 3.40
C PHE A 214 2.66 -4.82 2.12
N MET A 215 3.44 -5.34 1.18
CA MET A 215 2.93 -5.83 -0.10
C MET A 215 3.79 -6.95 -0.65
N ASN A 216 3.27 -7.63 -1.69
CA ASN A 216 3.97 -8.70 -2.39
C ASN A 216 5.32 -8.21 -2.95
N THR A 217 6.30 -9.10 -3.07
CA THR A 217 7.56 -8.79 -3.79
C THR A 217 7.35 -8.58 -5.28
N GLN A 218 6.23 -9.07 -5.81
CA GLN A 218 5.77 -8.85 -7.19
C GLN A 218 5.12 -7.47 -7.43
N SER A 219 4.97 -6.67 -6.37
CA SER A 219 4.35 -5.35 -6.47
C SER A 219 5.30 -4.37 -7.14
N HIS A 220 4.76 -3.51 -7.98
CA HIS A 220 5.48 -2.39 -8.57
C HIS A 220 5.34 -1.11 -7.73
N HIS A 221 4.13 -0.83 -7.22
CA HIS A 221 3.91 0.21 -6.23
C HIS A 221 2.58 0.04 -5.48
N TYR A 222 2.49 0.73 -4.34
CA TYR A 222 1.25 0.98 -3.62
C TYR A 222 1.14 2.47 -3.29
N ILE A 223 0.04 3.10 -3.70
CA ILE A 223 -0.20 4.53 -3.53
C ILE A 223 -1.46 4.74 -2.69
N ILE A 224 -1.36 5.67 -1.75
CA ILE A 224 -2.50 6.17 -0.99
C ILE A 224 -2.81 7.58 -1.49
N TYR A 225 -4.00 7.72 -2.07
CA TYR A 225 -4.63 8.99 -2.31
C TYR A 225 -5.76 9.24 -1.31
N LYS A 226 -6.11 10.50 -1.11
CA LYS A 226 -7.30 10.93 -0.38
C LYS A 226 -8.26 11.59 -1.36
N PHE A 227 -9.53 11.19 -1.36
CA PHE A 227 -10.54 11.92 -2.14
C PHE A 227 -10.72 13.34 -1.61
N ASN A 228 -10.88 14.28 -2.52
CA ASN A 228 -11.30 15.64 -2.17
C ASN A 228 -12.68 15.61 -1.49
N SER A 229 -12.95 16.64 -0.69
CA SER A 229 -14.19 16.70 0.09
C SER A 229 -15.42 16.56 -0.82
N GLY A 230 -16.29 15.60 -0.51
CA GLY A 230 -17.58 15.41 -1.17
C GLY A 230 -17.56 14.74 -2.55
N VAL A 231 -16.41 14.34 -3.10
CA VAL A 231 -16.36 13.75 -4.46
C VAL A 231 -16.29 12.22 -4.50
N ALA A 232 -15.95 11.57 -3.38
CA ALA A 232 -15.82 10.11 -3.30
C ALA A 232 -17.10 9.34 -3.69
N GLY A 233 -18.28 9.96 -3.52
CA GLY A 233 -19.57 9.39 -3.92
C GLY A 233 -19.75 9.20 -5.43
N ASN A 234 -18.94 9.87 -6.26
CA ASN A 234 -18.97 9.73 -7.72
C ASN A 234 -18.26 8.47 -8.23
N PHE A 235 -17.61 7.74 -7.34
CA PHE A 235 -16.83 6.53 -7.66
C PHE A 235 -17.54 5.30 -7.08
N PRO A 236 -17.60 4.18 -7.83
CA PRO A 236 -18.26 2.97 -7.34
C PRO A 236 -17.50 2.37 -6.15
N GLU A 237 -18.21 1.56 -5.35
CA GLU A 237 -17.58 0.76 -4.32
C GLU A 237 -16.80 -0.43 -4.91
N GLY A 238 -15.82 -0.91 -4.16
CA GLY A 238 -15.01 -2.07 -4.52
C GLY A 238 -13.80 -1.77 -5.39
N LEU A 239 -13.11 -2.85 -5.79
CA LEU A 239 -11.96 -2.78 -6.68
C LEU A 239 -12.37 -2.40 -8.11
N ARG A 240 -11.56 -1.53 -8.70
CA ARG A 240 -11.71 -0.97 -10.05
C ARG A 240 -10.40 -1.18 -10.81
N LYS A 241 -10.47 -1.46 -12.10
CA LYS A 241 -9.30 -1.49 -12.99
C LYS A 241 -9.07 -0.09 -13.59
N PRO A 242 -7.90 0.25 -14.15
CA PRO A 242 -7.53 1.64 -14.50
C PRO A 242 -8.37 2.20 -15.65
N ASN A 243 -8.90 1.32 -16.52
CA ASN A 243 -9.88 1.68 -17.54
C ASN A 243 -11.24 2.13 -16.94
N GLN A 244 -11.42 2.05 -15.62
CA GLN A 244 -12.63 2.41 -14.88
C GLN A 244 -12.39 3.58 -13.90
N ASN A 245 -11.79 4.68 -14.38
CA ASN A 245 -11.73 6.01 -13.74
C ASN A 245 -10.53 6.24 -12.78
N PRO A 246 -9.32 6.59 -13.26
CA PRO A 246 -8.29 7.12 -12.38
C PRO A 246 -8.83 8.43 -11.77
N SER A 247 -8.79 8.55 -10.44
CA SER A 247 -9.45 9.65 -9.74
C SER A 247 -8.97 11.04 -10.15
N GLY A 248 -7.79 11.15 -10.78
CA GLY A 248 -7.30 12.38 -11.39
C GLY A 248 -7.34 13.54 -10.40
N ASN A 249 -7.99 14.64 -10.79
CA ASN A 249 -8.12 15.82 -9.93
C ASN A 249 -9.15 15.65 -8.78
N ALA A 250 -9.81 14.49 -8.66
CA ALA A 250 -10.73 14.19 -7.58
C ALA A 250 -10.00 13.77 -6.29
N THR A 251 -8.69 13.57 -6.34
CA THR A 251 -7.87 13.14 -5.21
C THR A 251 -6.67 14.05 -4.95
N THR A 252 -6.15 13.99 -3.74
CA THR A 252 -4.83 14.49 -3.34
C THR A 252 -3.91 13.31 -3.03
N PHE A 253 -2.66 13.40 -3.47
CA PHE A 253 -1.64 12.41 -3.15
C PHE A 253 -1.26 12.48 -1.67
N VAL A 254 -1.06 11.33 -1.01
CA VAL A 254 -0.61 11.26 0.38
C VAL A 254 0.79 10.65 0.44
N THR A 255 0.93 9.41 -0.03
CA THR A 255 2.23 8.72 -0.06
C THR A 255 2.20 7.60 -1.10
N SER A 256 3.38 7.18 -1.52
CA SER A 256 3.60 6.02 -2.40
C SER A 256 4.83 5.26 -1.91
N VAL A 257 4.78 3.95 -2.07
CA VAL A 257 5.93 3.07 -1.86
C VAL A 257 6.09 2.14 -3.07
N GLN A 258 7.32 1.82 -3.42
CA GLN A 258 7.65 0.91 -4.53
C GLN A 258 7.98 -0.52 -4.02
N PHE A 259 8.25 -0.64 -2.72
CA PHE A 259 8.44 -1.88 -1.98
C PHE A 259 7.89 -1.69 -0.56
N SER A 260 7.77 -2.76 0.22
CA SER A 260 7.30 -2.64 1.61
C SER A 260 8.20 -1.67 2.37
N TYR A 261 7.63 -0.62 2.95
CA TYR A 261 8.39 0.50 3.52
C TYR A 261 7.66 1.16 4.68
N ASN A 262 8.43 1.65 5.65
CA ASN A 262 7.94 2.37 6.83
C ASN A 262 8.21 3.87 6.66
N SER A 263 7.22 4.60 6.16
CA SER A 263 7.27 6.06 6.01
C SER A 263 6.99 6.74 7.35
N LEU A 264 8.04 7.01 8.11
CA LEU A 264 7.98 7.86 9.30
C LEU A 264 8.14 9.34 8.89
N LEU A 265 7.22 10.19 9.35
CA LEU A 265 7.34 11.63 9.20
C LEU A 265 8.25 12.22 10.30
N PRO A 266 8.87 13.38 10.06
CA PRO A 266 9.73 14.02 11.05
C PRO A 266 8.90 14.51 12.23
N ASP A 267 9.54 14.54 13.40
CA ASP A 267 8.91 14.93 14.66
C ASP A 267 8.21 16.29 14.52
N GLY A 268 7.01 16.39 15.12
CA GLY A 268 6.21 17.61 15.06
C GLY A 268 5.45 17.80 13.74
N THR A 269 5.47 16.84 12.82
CA THR A 269 4.69 16.90 11.58
C THR A 269 3.71 15.75 11.43
N ALA A 270 2.61 15.98 10.70
CA ALA A 270 1.65 14.94 10.36
C ALA A 270 0.80 15.32 9.14
N PHE A 271 0.28 14.34 8.42
CA PHE A 271 -0.85 14.58 7.51
C PHE A 271 -2.12 14.81 8.32
N VAL A 272 -2.96 15.75 7.89
CA VAL A 272 -4.27 15.99 8.52
C VAL A 272 -5.37 15.25 7.75
N TRP A 273 -6.06 14.34 8.44
CA TRP A 273 -7.18 13.56 7.91
C TRP A 273 -8.48 13.98 8.61
N PRO A 274 -9.35 14.76 7.94
CA PRO A 274 -10.65 15.14 8.47
C PRO A 274 -11.55 13.94 8.76
N GLN A 275 -12.56 14.16 9.61
CA GLN A 275 -13.67 13.21 9.77
C GLN A 275 -14.29 12.86 8.40
N GLY A 276 -14.62 11.59 8.18
CA GLY A 276 -15.18 11.11 6.91
C GLY A 276 -14.17 11.07 5.76
N THR A 277 -12.86 11.07 6.06
CA THR A 277 -11.82 10.84 5.04
C THR A 277 -12.04 9.51 4.32
N VAL A 278 -12.09 9.57 2.99
CA VAL A 278 -12.15 8.39 2.11
C VAL A 278 -10.87 8.36 1.28
N LEU A 279 -10.20 7.21 1.28
CA LEU A 279 -9.00 6.97 0.50
C LEU A 279 -9.33 6.43 -0.89
N ASP A 280 -8.45 6.68 -1.85
CA ASP A 280 -8.36 5.89 -3.08
C ASP A 280 -7.02 5.17 -3.08
N LEU A 281 -7.05 3.88 -2.83
CA LEU A 281 -5.88 3.03 -2.76
C LEU A 281 -5.55 2.56 -4.16
N ASN A 282 -4.29 2.65 -4.57
CA ASN A 282 -3.85 2.18 -5.86
C ASN A 282 -2.75 1.13 -5.66
N TYR A 283 -2.91 -0.04 -6.28
CA TYR A 283 -1.99 -1.16 -6.14
C TYR A 283 -1.68 -1.76 -7.49
N HIS A 284 -0.41 -1.76 -7.86
CA HIS A 284 0.06 -2.25 -9.13
C HIS A 284 0.94 -3.50 -8.93
N ILE A 285 0.53 -4.63 -9.51
CA ILE A 285 1.22 -5.91 -9.37
C ILE A 285 1.38 -6.58 -10.72
N LEU A 286 2.55 -7.21 -10.92
CA LEU A 286 2.90 -8.03 -12.05
C LEU A 286 3.17 -9.47 -11.61
N ASN A 287 2.41 -10.43 -12.13
CA ASN A 287 2.71 -11.85 -11.92
C ASN A 287 3.80 -12.34 -12.88
N TYR A 288 5.05 -12.33 -12.42
CA TYR A 288 6.20 -12.84 -13.18
C TYR A 288 6.16 -14.36 -13.45
N SER A 289 5.35 -15.12 -12.71
CA SER A 289 5.23 -16.56 -12.91
C SER A 289 4.60 -16.88 -14.27
N GLN A 290 5.09 -17.93 -14.91
CA GLN A 290 4.53 -18.46 -16.17
C GLN A 290 3.55 -19.62 -15.94
N ASP A 291 3.40 -20.08 -14.69
CA ASP A 291 2.59 -21.25 -14.36
C ASP A 291 1.67 -21.07 -13.15
N SER A 292 1.96 -20.18 -12.22
CA SER A 292 1.28 -20.14 -10.93
C SER A 292 0.40 -18.90 -10.81
N VAL A 293 -0.80 -19.09 -10.25
CA VAL A 293 -1.71 -17.98 -9.93
C VAL A 293 -1.13 -17.23 -8.73
N LEU A 294 -0.90 -15.94 -8.88
CA LEU A 294 -0.44 -15.10 -7.79
C LEU A 294 -1.62 -14.63 -6.95
N ALA A 295 -1.65 -14.96 -5.66
CA ALA A 295 -2.46 -14.23 -4.69
C ALA A 295 -1.68 -12.99 -4.22
N ALA A 296 -2.17 -11.81 -4.57
CA ALA A 296 -1.57 -10.54 -4.14
C ALA A 296 -2.46 -9.84 -3.12
N ASP A 297 -1.85 -9.23 -2.10
CA ASP A 297 -2.54 -8.43 -1.09
C ASP A 297 -1.64 -7.29 -0.63
N ALA A 298 -2.24 -6.24 -0.08
CA ALA A 298 -1.51 -5.09 0.44
C ALA A 298 -2.17 -4.57 1.71
N TYR A 299 -1.33 -4.19 2.67
CA TYR A 299 -1.71 -3.67 3.97
C TYR A 299 -1.00 -2.35 4.21
N ALA A 300 -1.73 -1.36 4.70
CA ALA A 300 -1.17 -0.11 5.20
C ALA A 300 -1.53 0.04 6.68
N ASN A 301 -0.52 -0.02 7.54
CA ASN A 301 -0.63 0.37 8.93
C ASN A 301 -0.51 1.90 9.00
N ILE A 302 -1.59 2.56 9.41
CA ILE A 302 -1.70 4.01 9.56
C ILE A 302 -1.58 4.32 11.05
N TYR A 303 -0.49 4.95 11.46
CA TYR A 303 -0.28 5.39 12.83
C TYR A 303 -0.76 6.82 13.00
N THR A 304 -1.48 7.05 14.09
CA THR A 304 -2.25 8.28 14.29
C THR A 304 -1.95 8.91 15.63
N GLN A 305 -2.17 10.21 15.72
CA GLN A 305 -2.13 10.99 16.94
C GLN A 305 -3.34 11.92 17.03
N PRO A 306 -3.68 12.43 18.22
CA PRO A 306 -4.76 13.41 18.36
C PRO A 306 -4.52 14.65 17.51
N LYS A 307 -5.57 15.19 16.91
CA LYS A 307 -5.49 16.45 16.15
C LYS A 307 -4.99 17.60 17.04
N GLY A 308 -4.09 18.42 16.49
CA GLY A 308 -3.41 19.50 17.18
C GLY A 308 -2.08 19.09 17.84
N THR A 309 -1.61 17.87 17.63
CA THR A 309 -0.32 17.39 18.16
C THR A 309 0.84 17.83 17.27
N ALA A 310 0.65 17.78 15.94
CA ALA A 310 1.61 18.26 14.98
C ALA A 310 1.69 19.80 15.01
N GLN A 311 2.91 20.30 14.90
CA GLN A 311 3.24 21.72 14.77
C GLN A 311 3.10 22.19 13.32
N ALA A 312 3.27 21.29 12.35
CA ALA A 312 3.11 21.58 10.93
C ALA A 312 2.39 20.44 10.20
N GLU A 313 1.56 20.79 9.22
CA GLU A 313 0.95 19.83 8.30
C GLU A 313 1.99 19.37 7.27
N MET A 314 2.06 18.05 7.08
CA MET A 314 2.81 17.43 6.00
C MET A 314 1.96 17.45 4.73
N HIS A 315 2.58 17.86 3.62
CA HIS A 315 2.04 17.82 2.28
C HIS A 315 2.88 16.88 1.42
N SER A 316 2.26 16.36 0.36
CA SER A 316 2.94 15.51 -0.60
C SER A 316 2.47 15.82 -2.01
N ASP A 317 3.38 15.84 -2.97
CA ASP A 317 3.07 15.94 -4.39
C ASP A 317 3.67 14.77 -5.16
N LEU A 318 2.90 14.27 -6.13
CA LEU A 318 3.34 13.37 -7.18
C LEU A 318 3.55 14.20 -8.45
N VAL A 319 4.80 14.50 -8.77
CA VAL A 319 5.15 15.45 -9.84
C VAL A 319 5.51 14.70 -11.10
N LEU A 320 4.63 14.76 -12.10
CA LEU A 320 4.86 14.19 -13.43
C LEU A 320 5.59 15.19 -14.33
N PHE A 321 6.38 14.66 -15.28
CA PHE A 321 6.84 15.42 -16.43
C PHE A 321 5.66 16.05 -17.18
N SER A 322 5.70 17.36 -17.42
CA SER A 322 4.61 18.11 -18.06
C SER A 322 4.27 17.61 -19.48
N GLY A 323 5.24 16.98 -20.15
CA GLY A 323 5.08 16.35 -21.45
C GLY A 323 4.59 14.90 -21.44
N SER A 324 4.34 14.28 -20.27
CA SER A 324 4.04 12.84 -20.12
C SER A 324 3.00 12.35 -21.14
N PHE A 325 1.84 13.01 -21.21
CA PHE A 325 0.73 12.56 -22.07
C PHE A 325 0.83 13.03 -23.53
N ASN A 326 1.95 13.60 -23.94
CA ASN A 326 2.17 14.03 -25.31
C ASN A 326 3.28 13.17 -25.97
N PRO A 327 2.93 12.22 -26.85
CA PRO A 327 3.90 11.32 -27.48
C PRO A 327 4.84 12.02 -28.47
N GLN A 328 4.62 13.30 -28.77
CA GLN A 328 5.58 14.11 -29.54
C GLN A 328 6.63 14.77 -28.63
N ILE A 329 6.38 14.86 -27.32
CA ILE A 329 7.29 15.45 -26.34
C ILE A 329 7.97 14.33 -25.55
N PHE A 330 7.21 13.43 -24.93
CA PHE A 330 7.75 12.27 -24.20
C PHE A 330 7.73 11.03 -25.09
N ASN A 331 8.86 10.78 -25.75
CA ASN A 331 9.07 9.64 -26.64
C ASN A 331 10.51 9.15 -26.47
N ILE A 332 10.68 7.88 -26.13
CA ILE A 332 11.98 7.24 -25.96
C ILE A 332 12.15 6.24 -27.12
N PRO A 333 12.80 6.64 -28.23
CA PRO A 333 12.95 5.80 -29.41
C PRO A 333 13.75 4.53 -29.10
N SER A 334 13.43 3.44 -29.78
CA SER A 334 14.18 2.19 -29.74
C SER A 334 15.45 2.27 -30.60
N ASP A 335 16.29 3.27 -30.36
CA ASP A 335 17.54 3.53 -31.09
C ASP A 335 18.80 3.29 -30.23
N SER A 336 18.65 2.84 -28.98
CA SER A 336 19.72 2.69 -27.98
C SER A 336 20.49 3.97 -27.66
N VAL A 337 20.01 5.13 -28.11
CA VAL A 337 20.60 6.44 -27.81
C VAL A 337 19.95 6.99 -26.55
N GLU A 338 20.77 7.52 -25.66
CA GLU A 338 20.28 8.15 -24.43
C GLU A 338 19.50 9.44 -24.74
N LYS A 339 18.32 9.56 -24.16
CA LYS A 339 17.47 10.75 -24.21
C LYS A 339 17.36 11.36 -22.83
N THR A 340 17.42 12.69 -22.77
CA THR A 340 17.29 13.45 -21.52
C THR A 340 16.04 14.30 -21.58
N PHE A 341 15.24 14.24 -20.52
CA PHE A 341 14.07 15.09 -20.32
C PHE A 341 14.27 15.89 -19.05
N THR A 342 13.85 17.15 -19.08
CA THR A 342 14.03 18.10 -17.97
C THR A 342 12.78 18.96 -17.87
N ASP A 343 12.29 19.21 -16.65
CA ASP A 343 11.09 20.01 -16.42
C ASP A 343 11.17 20.74 -15.07
N PRO A 344 10.62 21.96 -14.94
CA PRO A 344 10.61 22.67 -13.67
C PRO A 344 9.34 22.39 -12.85
N TYR A 345 9.49 22.30 -11.53
CA TYR A 345 8.40 22.22 -10.57
C TYR A 345 8.43 23.44 -9.64
N PHE A 346 7.53 24.39 -9.84
CA PHE A 346 7.48 25.63 -9.05
C PHE A 346 6.08 26.27 -9.08
N LYS A 347 5.78 27.09 -8.07
CA LYS A 347 4.54 27.87 -7.98
C LYS A 347 4.86 29.36 -8.11
N ALA A 348 4.74 29.86 -9.34
CA ALA A 348 4.99 31.27 -9.65
C ALA A 348 4.17 32.20 -8.74
N ASN A 349 4.80 33.26 -8.24
CA ASN A 349 4.21 34.26 -7.33
C ASN A 349 3.80 33.72 -5.95
N SER A 350 4.23 32.51 -5.58
CA SER A 350 4.11 32.05 -4.20
C SER A 350 5.10 32.78 -3.31
N ASN A 351 4.65 33.20 -2.13
CA ASN A 351 5.54 33.65 -1.05
C ASN A 351 5.85 32.50 -0.06
N ASP A 352 5.27 31.33 -0.30
CA ASP A 352 5.44 30.19 0.60
C ASP A 352 6.85 29.60 0.49
N GLU A 353 7.39 29.20 1.63
CA GLU A 353 8.58 28.37 1.75
C GLU A 353 8.17 26.90 1.87
N MET A 354 8.78 26.05 1.06
CA MET A 354 8.63 24.60 1.09
C MET A 354 9.84 24.01 1.82
N ASN A 355 9.59 23.33 2.94
CA ASN A 355 10.62 22.64 3.69
C ASN A 355 10.52 21.15 3.35
N ILE A 356 11.41 20.71 2.47
CA ILE A 356 11.42 19.36 1.91
C ILE A 356 11.91 18.38 2.97
N TRP A 357 11.09 17.36 3.25
CA TRP A 357 11.44 16.21 4.08
C TRP A 357 11.99 15.06 3.24
N LEU A 358 11.31 14.75 2.12
CA LEU A 358 11.58 13.54 1.34
C LEU A 358 11.59 13.86 -0.16
N LEU A 359 12.57 13.31 -0.87
CA LEU A 359 12.58 13.18 -2.33
C LEU A 359 12.82 11.73 -2.74
N THR A 360 12.07 11.25 -3.73
CA THR A 360 12.33 9.99 -4.42
C THR A 360 11.85 10.06 -5.86
N SER A 361 12.52 9.35 -6.77
CA SER A 361 12.21 9.33 -8.20
C SER A 361 11.42 8.09 -8.60
N HIS A 362 10.89 8.09 -9.81
CA HIS A 362 10.31 6.91 -10.43
C HIS A 362 10.43 6.95 -11.95
N THR A 363 10.86 5.82 -12.51
CA THR A 363 10.83 5.49 -13.94
C THR A 363 10.57 3.99 -14.06
N HIS A 364 10.44 3.49 -15.29
CA HIS A 364 10.48 2.06 -15.57
C HIS A 364 11.86 1.66 -16.14
N LYS A 365 11.89 0.55 -16.88
CA LYS A 365 13.09 -0.20 -17.29
C LYS A 365 14.09 0.58 -18.16
N TRP A 366 13.64 1.62 -18.86
CA TRP A 366 14.49 2.41 -19.74
C TRP A 366 15.18 3.55 -19.01
N GLY A 367 14.76 3.90 -17.80
CA GLY A 367 15.46 4.84 -16.92
C GLY A 367 16.93 4.45 -16.69
N LYS A 368 17.81 5.44 -16.75
CA LYS A 368 19.26 5.29 -16.57
C LYS A 368 19.83 6.27 -15.54
N ASP A 369 19.13 7.36 -15.29
CA ASP A 369 19.53 8.39 -14.35
C ASP A 369 18.32 9.26 -13.97
N TYR A 370 18.34 9.81 -12.76
CA TYR A 370 17.33 10.76 -12.30
C TYR A 370 17.91 11.74 -11.27
N ASP A 371 17.84 13.02 -11.59
CA ASP A 371 18.37 14.09 -10.74
C ASP A 371 17.31 15.13 -10.41
N ILE A 372 17.44 15.74 -9.23
CA ILE A 372 16.63 16.90 -8.85
C ILE A 372 17.55 18.01 -8.37
N TYR A 373 17.34 19.20 -8.91
CA TYR A 373 18.10 20.41 -8.66
C TYR A 373 17.19 21.46 -8.04
N LYS A 374 17.74 22.31 -7.17
CA LYS A 374 17.12 23.60 -6.87
C LYS A 374 17.06 24.41 -8.15
N ARG A 375 16.01 25.21 -8.31
CA ARG A 375 15.85 26.10 -9.45
C ARG A 375 16.20 27.52 -9.04
N ASN A 376 17.19 28.11 -9.71
CA ASN A 376 17.59 29.49 -9.45
C ASN A 376 16.47 30.48 -9.85
N PRO A 377 16.48 31.72 -9.31
CA PRO A 377 15.49 32.75 -9.69
C PRO A 377 15.42 33.05 -11.20
N ASN A 378 16.53 32.89 -11.92
CA ASN A 378 16.60 33.05 -13.38
C ASN A 378 16.07 31.83 -14.17
N GLY A 379 15.64 30.78 -13.46
CA GLY A 379 15.09 29.55 -14.02
C GLY A 379 16.09 28.49 -14.44
N THR A 380 17.39 28.67 -14.19
CA THR A 380 18.39 27.63 -14.46
C THR A 380 18.51 26.64 -13.30
N LYS A 381 19.15 25.50 -13.54
CA LYS A 381 19.55 24.58 -12.47
C LYS A 381 20.54 25.26 -11.52
N GLY A 382 20.29 25.13 -10.23
CA GLY A 382 21.21 25.44 -9.13
C GLY A 382 21.77 24.15 -8.55
N ASP A 383 21.87 24.08 -7.22
CA ASP A 383 22.43 22.93 -6.51
C ASP A 383 21.64 21.65 -6.77
N GLN A 384 22.34 20.55 -7.04
CA GLN A 384 21.75 19.21 -7.09
C GLN A 384 21.44 18.75 -5.66
N ILE A 385 20.17 18.43 -5.40
CA ILE A 385 19.68 17.99 -4.09
C ILE A 385 19.12 16.57 -4.13
N TYR A 386 19.18 15.88 -5.26
CA TYR A 386 18.88 14.46 -5.37
C TYR A 386 19.70 13.88 -6.52
N GLU A 387 20.33 12.75 -6.25
CA GLU A 387 21.15 11.98 -7.18
C GLU A 387 20.62 10.54 -7.22
N GLY A 388 20.15 10.13 -8.39
CA GLY A 388 19.53 8.83 -8.60
C GLY A 388 20.49 7.66 -8.43
N PHE A 389 21.80 7.88 -8.55
CA PHE A 389 22.79 6.83 -8.35
C PHE A 389 23.02 6.46 -6.89
N TYR A 390 22.33 7.07 -5.93
CA TYR A 390 22.36 6.57 -4.57
C TYR A 390 21.56 5.26 -4.45
N ASN A 391 21.97 4.44 -3.49
CA ASN A 391 21.18 3.28 -3.12
C ASN A 391 19.88 3.69 -2.39
N VAL A 392 18.98 2.73 -2.15
CA VAL A 392 17.62 2.95 -1.61
C VAL A 392 17.59 3.86 -0.37
N ASP A 393 18.51 3.66 0.57
CA ASP A 393 18.55 4.43 1.84
C ASP A 393 19.43 5.70 1.77
N TYR A 394 19.87 6.07 0.56
CA TYR A 394 20.66 7.26 0.28
C TYR A 394 21.98 7.36 1.09
N THR A 395 22.61 6.23 1.39
CA THR A 395 23.85 6.18 2.20
C THR A 395 25.13 6.12 1.37
N PHE A 396 25.08 5.60 0.14
CA PHE A 396 26.23 5.63 -0.77
C PHE A 396 25.79 5.74 -2.24
N ASN A 397 26.64 6.37 -3.04
CA ASN A 397 26.47 6.41 -4.49
C ASN A 397 26.96 5.09 -5.10
N GLN A 398 26.05 4.29 -5.65
CA GLN A 398 26.31 2.99 -6.26
C GLN A 398 26.73 3.08 -7.74
N GLY A 399 26.74 4.28 -8.33
CA GLY A 399 27.21 4.55 -9.68
C GLY A 399 26.26 4.14 -10.81
N TYR A 400 25.04 3.71 -10.48
CA TYR A 400 23.98 3.44 -11.45
C TYR A 400 22.60 3.66 -10.83
N TYR A 401 21.62 4.00 -11.66
CA TYR A 401 20.24 4.18 -11.26
C TYR A 401 19.49 2.85 -11.20
N ASP A 402 18.94 2.51 -10.03
CA ASP A 402 18.03 1.37 -9.86
C ASP A 402 16.58 1.85 -9.92
N PHE A 403 15.95 1.73 -11.09
CA PHE A 403 14.54 2.12 -11.26
C PHE A 403 13.57 1.21 -10.47
N SER A 404 13.98 -0.01 -10.09
CA SER A 404 13.13 -0.94 -9.34
C SER A 404 13.13 -0.60 -7.85
N HIS A 405 14.23 0.01 -7.37
CA HIS A 405 14.38 0.47 -6.00
C HIS A 405 15.05 1.86 -5.99
N PRO A 406 14.34 2.90 -6.45
CA PRO A 406 14.91 4.24 -6.50
C PRO A 406 15.22 4.74 -5.10
N SER A 407 16.21 5.62 -5.02
CA SER A 407 16.68 6.15 -3.75
C SER A 407 15.62 7.00 -3.04
N ILE A 408 15.60 6.94 -1.72
CA ILE A 408 14.73 7.75 -0.87
C ILE A 408 15.64 8.66 -0.08
N ARG A 409 15.70 9.94 -0.48
CA ARG A 409 16.48 10.95 0.24
C ARG A 409 15.60 11.61 1.29
N LEU A 410 15.95 11.43 2.55
CA LEU A 410 15.39 12.17 3.68
C LEU A 410 16.31 13.36 4.01
N PHE A 411 15.72 14.48 4.42
CA PHE A 411 16.44 15.68 4.82
C PHE A 411 16.19 15.97 6.30
N ASP A 412 17.23 15.82 7.11
CA ASP A 412 17.22 16.19 8.53
C ASP A 412 18.46 17.05 8.85
N PRO A 413 18.32 18.37 9.06
CA PRO A 413 17.08 19.15 9.00
C PRO A 413 16.49 19.21 7.57
N MET A 414 15.21 19.56 7.47
CA MET A 414 14.52 19.72 6.18
C MET A 414 15.22 20.73 5.27
N GLU A 415 15.14 20.50 3.96
CA GLU A 415 15.70 21.40 2.95
C GLU A 415 14.69 22.48 2.54
N THR A 416 14.91 23.72 2.96
CA THR A 416 14.01 24.85 2.67
C THR A 416 14.30 25.48 1.31
N ILE A 417 13.27 25.63 0.49
CA ILE A 417 13.31 26.40 -0.75
C ILE A 417 12.07 27.28 -0.89
N LYS A 418 12.16 28.39 -1.63
CA LYS A 418 10.97 29.17 -1.99
C LYS A 418 10.17 28.46 -3.07
N MET A 419 8.86 28.37 -2.90
CA MET A 419 7.98 27.76 -3.89
C MET A 419 7.99 28.50 -5.24
N SER A 420 8.29 29.80 -5.25
CA SER A 420 8.47 30.58 -6.49
C SER A 420 9.73 30.22 -7.27
N GLU A 421 10.75 29.73 -6.58
CA GLU A 421 12.03 29.30 -7.16
C GLU A 421 11.89 27.84 -7.61
N GLY A 422 11.51 26.96 -6.67
CA GLY A 422 11.12 25.57 -6.91
C GLY A 422 12.29 24.64 -7.26
N LEU A 423 11.98 23.58 -7.98
CA LEU A 423 12.88 22.50 -8.38
C LEU A 423 12.97 22.39 -9.91
N ILE A 424 14.02 21.74 -10.40
CA ILE A 424 14.12 21.19 -11.75
C ILE A 424 14.46 19.71 -11.61
N HIS A 425 13.68 18.85 -12.25
CA HIS A 425 13.97 17.43 -12.29
C HIS A 425 14.39 17.02 -13.70
N GLU A 426 15.32 16.08 -13.78
CA GLU A 426 15.87 15.56 -15.03
C GLU A 426 15.97 14.06 -14.96
N ALA A 427 15.59 13.39 -16.05
CA ALA A 427 15.74 11.95 -16.18
C ALA A 427 16.38 11.59 -17.51
N LYS A 428 17.22 10.55 -17.50
CA LYS A 428 17.84 9.99 -18.70
C LYS A 428 17.29 8.61 -18.97
N PHE A 429 17.00 8.33 -20.23
CA PHE A 429 16.43 7.06 -20.67
C PHE A 429 17.24 6.49 -21.82
N ARG A 430 17.34 5.17 -21.87
CA ARG A 430 17.95 4.45 -23.00
C ARG A 430 17.13 3.21 -23.30
N ASN A 431 16.39 3.26 -24.40
CA ASN A 431 15.56 2.15 -24.87
C ASN A 431 16.34 1.28 -25.86
N THR A 432 16.63 0.05 -25.44
CA THR A 432 17.33 -0.98 -26.23
C THR A 432 16.37 -2.04 -26.77
N GLY A 433 15.06 -1.81 -26.66
CA GLY A 433 14.01 -2.69 -27.16
C GLY A 433 13.77 -2.57 -28.66
N THR A 434 12.64 -3.09 -29.12
CA THR A 434 12.26 -3.15 -30.54
C THR A 434 11.22 -2.12 -30.97
N SER A 435 10.70 -1.32 -30.03
CA SER A 435 9.68 -0.30 -30.29
C SER A 435 9.87 0.92 -29.39
N PRO A 436 9.50 2.13 -29.84
CA PRO A 436 9.52 3.32 -28.99
C PRO A 436 8.68 3.13 -27.73
N ALA A 437 9.13 3.71 -26.62
CA ALA A 437 8.38 3.76 -25.37
C ALA A 437 7.81 5.18 -25.16
N TYR A 438 6.60 5.23 -24.59
CA TYR A 438 5.87 6.46 -24.28
C TYR A 438 5.43 6.43 -22.82
N PHE A 439 4.79 7.50 -22.35
CA PHE A 439 4.17 7.47 -21.04
C PHE A 439 3.05 6.43 -20.99
N GLY A 440 3.02 5.63 -19.94
CA GLY A 440 1.92 4.71 -19.68
C GLY A 440 2.03 4.05 -18.32
N LEU A 441 1.00 3.27 -17.98
CA LEU A 441 0.81 2.73 -16.63
C LEU A 441 1.40 1.32 -16.47
N THR A 442 1.79 0.66 -17.56
CA THR A 442 2.36 -0.69 -17.54
C THR A 442 3.87 -0.65 -17.42
N THR A 443 4.47 -1.74 -16.94
CA THR A 443 5.93 -1.94 -16.89
C THR A 443 6.60 -1.94 -18.26
N GLU A 444 5.83 -2.08 -19.33
CA GLU A 444 6.32 -1.98 -20.72
C GLU A 444 6.37 -0.53 -21.23
N ASP A 445 5.55 0.35 -20.67
CA ASP A 445 5.59 1.79 -20.92
C ASP A 445 6.72 2.45 -20.10
N GLU A 446 6.80 3.78 -20.13
CA GLU A 446 7.72 4.55 -19.28
C GLU A 446 7.03 5.64 -18.46
N MET A 447 7.74 6.14 -17.46
CA MET A 447 7.35 7.27 -16.64
C MET A 447 8.55 8.16 -16.33
N MET A 448 8.28 9.46 -16.18
CA MET A 448 9.19 10.41 -15.56
C MET A 448 8.40 11.16 -14.49
N LEU A 449 8.60 10.78 -13.23
CA LEU A 449 7.99 11.47 -12.11
C LEU A 449 8.87 11.43 -10.86
N PHE A 450 8.63 12.33 -9.93
CA PHE A 450 9.22 12.27 -8.59
C PHE A 450 8.16 12.56 -7.54
N ILE A 451 8.45 12.16 -6.32
CA ILE A 451 7.62 12.39 -5.15
C ILE A 451 8.38 13.34 -4.23
N VAL A 452 7.67 14.35 -3.73
CA VAL A 452 8.18 15.26 -2.70
C VAL A 452 7.22 15.27 -1.52
N GLN A 453 7.75 15.14 -0.30
CA GLN A 453 7.01 15.43 0.94
C GLN A 453 7.62 16.64 1.61
N TYR A 454 6.79 17.55 2.10
CA TYR A 454 7.23 18.83 2.63
C TYR A 454 6.22 19.46 3.59
N THR A 455 6.69 20.40 4.41
CA THR A 455 5.81 21.34 5.13
C THR A 455 5.85 22.72 4.47
N LEU A 456 4.86 23.56 4.74
CA LEU A 456 4.81 24.94 4.25
C LEU A 456 5.03 25.95 5.38
N ASN A 457 5.90 26.93 5.15
CA ASN A 457 6.14 28.08 6.03
C ASN A 457 6.48 27.71 7.49
N TRP A 458 7.01 26.52 7.71
CA TRP A 458 7.43 26.04 9.02
C TRP A 458 8.94 25.98 9.10
N ASN A 459 9.55 26.92 9.82
CA ASN A 459 11.00 27.10 9.83
C ASN A 459 11.74 26.07 10.70
N GLY A 460 11.06 24.98 11.07
CA GLY A 460 11.36 24.23 12.29
C GLY A 460 11.29 25.16 13.51
N LEU A 461 11.49 24.61 14.69
CA LEU A 461 12.11 25.42 15.73
C LEU A 461 13.58 25.55 15.33
N GLU A 462 14.20 26.73 15.46
CA GLU A 462 15.53 26.72 16.08
C GLU A 462 15.29 26.00 17.40
N THR A 463 15.54 24.69 17.44
CA THR A 463 15.64 24.00 18.71
C THR A 463 16.76 24.75 19.41
N GLY A 464 16.41 25.66 20.32
CA GLY A 464 17.36 26.21 21.25
C GLY A 464 17.80 25.04 22.10
N LYS A 465 18.73 24.22 21.59
CA LYS A 465 19.16 22.94 22.13
C LYS A 465 18.14 22.35 23.12
N THR A 466 16.90 22.16 22.70
CA THR A 466 16.23 20.97 23.18
C THR A 466 16.99 19.89 22.46
N GLU A 467 18.01 19.37 23.14
CA GLU A 467 18.50 18.03 22.87
C GLU A 467 17.24 17.24 22.52
N HIS A 468 17.11 16.85 21.26
CA HIS A 468 16.23 15.76 20.96
C HIS A 468 16.66 14.70 21.96
N LYS A 469 15.77 14.33 22.88
CA LYS A 469 15.89 13.01 23.47
C LYS A 469 15.66 12.06 22.29
N ASN A 470 16.70 11.86 21.49
CA ASN A 470 16.85 10.70 20.65
C ASN A 470 16.93 9.56 21.66
N GLU A 471 15.80 9.08 22.13
CA GLU A 471 15.80 7.84 22.88
C GLU A 471 16.56 6.81 22.05
N ASP A 472 17.42 6.01 22.69
CA ASP A 472 18.15 4.97 21.96
C ASP A 472 17.09 4.13 21.20
N LYS A 473 17.16 4.07 19.87
CA LYS A 473 16.14 3.39 19.05
C LYS A 473 16.65 2.02 18.65
N LEU A 474 15.74 1.04 18.58
CA LEU A 474 15.97 -0.27 17.97
C LEU A 474 14.89 -0.49 16.90
N ASP A 475 15.27 -0.88 15.70
CA ASP A 475 14.35 -1.35 14.67
C ASP A 475 14.87 -2.59 13.94
N ILE A 476 13.95 -3.37 13.37
CA ILE A 476 14.26 -4.62 12.68
C ILE A 476 13.43 -4.70 11.41
N TYR A 477 14.08 -4.58 10.26
CA TYR A 477 13.38 -4.63 8.98
C TYR A 477 14.22 -5.26 7.85
N PRO A 478 13.58 -6.03 6.96
CA PRO A 478 12.17 -6.47 7.00
C PRO A 478 11.92 -7.46 8.16
N ASN A 479 10.70 -7.48 8.71
CA ASN A 479 10.32 -8.43 9.75
C ASN A 479 8.81 -8.73 9.68
N PRO A 480 8.37 -9.97 9.38
CA PRO A 480 9.17 -11.20 9.18
C PRO A 480 10.11 -11.17 7.97
N TYR A 481 11.08 -12.09 7.91
CA TYR A 481 12.07 -12.20 6.81
C TYR A 481 12.40 -13.67 6.47
N HIS A 482 12.98 -13.95 5.29
CA HIS A 482 13.31 -15.32 4.85
C HIS A 482 14.80 -15.70 5.00
N ASN A 483 15.73 -14.81 4.62
CA ASN A 483 17.16 -15.08 4.60
C ASN A 483 17.91 -14.23 5.62
N SER A 484 17.78 -12.91 5.50
CA SER A 484 18.33 -11.96 6.44
C SER A 484 17.40 -10.75 6.62
N THR A 485 17.59 -10.05 7.73
CA THR A 485 16.97 -8.77 8.08
C THR A 485 18.06 -7.80 8.56
N ASN A 486 17.73 -6.53 8.69
CA ASN A 486 18.60 -5.55 9.30
C ASN A 486 18.09 -5.20 10.68
N ILE A 487 18.92 -5.41 11.69
CA ILE A 487 18.73 -4.81 13.01
C ILE A 487 19.43 -3.46 12.98
N VAL A 488 18.68 -2.38 13.11
CA VAL A 488 19.22 -1.01 13.16
C VAL A 488 19.02 -0.41 14.53
N TYR A 489 19.99 0.35 15.02
CA TYR A 489 19.89 1.08 16.26
C TYR A 489 20.75 2.34 16.25
N SER A 490 20.35 3.33 17.03
CA SER A 490 20.99 4.64 17.10
C SER A 490 21.48 4.92 18.52
N LEU A 491 22.71 5.41 18.65
CA LEU A 491 23.32 5.79 19.94
C LEU A 491 23.48 7.30 20.04
N GLN A 492 22.99 7.90 21.13
CA GLN A 492 23.17 9.34 21.38
C GLN A 492 24.62 9.71 21.72
N HIS A 493 25.29 8.84 22.46
CA HIS A 493 26.61 9.06 23.04
C HIS A 493 27.45 7.79 22.90
N SER A 494 28.77 7.93 23.06
CA SER A 494 29.63 6.75 23.23
C SER A 494 29.10 5.95 24.41
N SER A 495 28.60 4.74 24.14
CA SER A 495 27.89 3.92 25.11
C SER A 495 28.37 2.48 25.00
N GLU A 496 28.45 1.80 26.15
CA GLU A 496 28.57 0.35 26.17
C GLU A 496 27.22 -0.25 25.80
N ILE A 497 27.19 -1.04 24.72
CA ILE A 497 25.96 -1.65 24.22
C ILE A 497 26.07 -3.16 24.19
N ILE A 498 24.93 -3.81 24.43
CA ILE A 498 24.77 -5.26 24.31
C ILE A 498 23.55 -5.55 23.44
N LEU A 499 23.79 -6.12 22.26
CA LEU A 499 22.75 -6.59 21.36
C LEU A 499 22.71 -8.11 21.41
N GLU A 500 21.63 -8.66 21.95
CA GLU A 500 21.47 -10.08 22.24
C GLU A 500 20.21 -10.65 21.61
N VAL A 501 20.22 -11.95 21.32
CA VAL A 501 19.09 -12.67 20.75
C VAL A 501 18.66 -13.76 21.71
N PHE A 502 17.37 -13.83 21.99
CA PHE A 502 16.73 -14.78 22.89
C PHE A 502 15.70 -15.61 22.13
N ASN A 503 15.54 -16.87 22.52
CA ASN A 503 14.42 -17.67 22.05
C ASN A 503 13.13 -17.34 22.84
N ILE A 504 12.00 -17.90 22.41
CA ILE A 504 10.68 -17.67 23.04
C ILE A 504 10.59 -18.10 24.51
N LEU A 505 11.51 -18.94 24.98
CA LEU A 505 11.57 -19.37 26.39
C LEU A 505 12.38 -18.39 27.26
N GLY A 506 12.89 -17.30 26.67
CA GLY A 506 13.72 -16.31 27.36
C GLY A 506 15.18 -16.76 27.54
N ASN A 507 15.61 -17.85 26.89
CA ASN A 507 17.01 -18.25 26.91
C ASN A 507 17.78 -17.46 25.86
N LYS A 508 18.92 -16.87 26.26
CA LYS A 508 19.84 -16.23 25.33
C LYS A 508 20.45 -17.28 24.40
N VAL A 509 20.29 -17.07 23.10
CA VAL A 509 20.84 -17.94 22.05
C VAL A 509 22.05 -17.33 21.36
N TYR A 510 22.18 -16.00 21.35
CA TYR A 510 23.33 -15.34 20.73
C TYR A 510 23.59 -13.94 21.33
N THR A 511 24.84 -13.48 21.28
CA THR A 511 25.22 -12.07 21.52
C THR A 511 25.82 -11.54 20.21
N LEU A 512 25.12 -10.63 19.54
CA LEU A 512 25.49 -10.07 18.24
C LEU A 512 26.56 -8.99 18.39
N VAL A 513 26.40 -8.13 19.40
CA VAL A 513 27.33 -7.03 19.70
C VAL A 513 27.44 -6.89 21.22
N GLN A 514 28.66 -6.74 21.72
CA GLN A 514 28.93 -6.39 23.12
C GLN A 514 30.23 -5.59 23.17
N LYS A 515 30.12 -4.26 23.03
CA LYS A 515 31.28 -3.35 23.03
C LYS A 515 30.83 -1.92 23.27
N GLU A 516 31.80 -1.06 23.58
CA GLU A 516 31.62 0.38 23.49
C GLU A 516 31.57 0.81 22.01
N GLN A 517 30.58 1.63 21.67
CA GLN A 517 30.42 2.20 20.33
C GLN A 517 30.21 3.71 20.43
N PRO A 518 30.85 4.53 19.57
CA PRO A 518 30.63 5.97 19.54
C PRO A 518 29.17 6.31 19.17
N ALA A 519 28.78 7.57 19.38
CA ALA A 519 27.48 8.06 18.92
C ALA A 519 27.31 7.86 17.40
N GLY A 520 26.12 7.48 16.97
CA GLY A 520 25.81 7.25 15.55
C GLY A 520 24.81 6.12 15.32
N ASP A 521 24.50 5.89 14.04
CA ASP A 521 23.60 4.85 13.59
C ASP A 521 24.35 3.58 13.22
N TYR A 522 23.81 2.45 13.62
CA TYR A 522 24.39 1.13 13.42
C TYR A 522 23.40 0.21 12.72
N ARG A 523 23.93 -0.61 11.81
CA ARG A 523 23.20 -1.65 11.11
C ARG A 523 23.91 -2.98 11.28
N TYR A 524 23.16 -4.00 11.67
CA TYR A 524 23.62 -5.38 11.77
C TYR A 524 22.76 -6.26 10.85
N ASN A 525 23.38 -6.91 9.86
CA ASN A 525 22.68 -7.90 9.05
C ASN A 525 22.52 -9.19 9.86
N PHE A 526 21.27 -9.59 10.08
CA PHE A 526 20.91 -10.70 10.97
C PHE A 526 20.22 -11.83 10.21
N SER A 527 20.60 -13.07 10.52
CA SER A 527 19.95 -14.31 10.07
C SER A 527 20.07 -15.36 11.18
N ALA A 528 18.96 -15.82 11.73
CA ALA A 528 18.94 -16.90 12.71
C ALA A 528 19.46 -18.20 12.08
N LYS A 529 19.05 -18.55 10.85
CA LYS A 529 19.63 -19.69 10.11
C LYS A 529 21.12 -19.51 9.86
N GLY A 530 21.55 -18.30 9.51
CA GLY A 530 22.96 -17.95 9.34
C GLY A 530 23.79 -18.13 10.62
N LEU A 531 23.15 -18.05 11.79
CA LEU A 531 23.76 -18.35 13.10
C LEU A 531 23.61 -19.82 13.53
N GLY A 532 23.12 -20.69 12.66
CA GLY A 532 22.89 -22.12 12.94
C GLY A 532 21.64 -22.41 13.79
N LEU A 533 20.73 -21.45 13.92
CA LEU A 533 19.45 -21.60 14.60
C LEU A 533 18.36 -22.02 13.60
N SER A 534 17.25 -22.60 14.08
CA SER A 534 16.08 -22.88 13.24
C SER A 534 15.36 -21.59 12.80
N GLY A 535 14.64 -21.60 11.68
CA GLY A 535 13.71 -20.51 11.40
C GLY A 535 12.60 -20.49 12.45
N GLY A 536 12.23 -19.29 12.92
CA GLY A 536 11.27 -19.12 14.00
C GLY A 536 11.27 -17.73 14.62
N VAL A 537 10.63 -17.62 15.78
CA VAL A 537 10.48 -16.37 16.52
C VAL A 537 11.61 -16.21 17.54
N TYR A 538 12.24 -15.06 17.53
CA TYR A 538 13.26 -14.65 18.50
C TYR A 538 12.94 -13.25 19.05
N ILE A 539 13.58 -12.90 20.16
CA ILE A 539 13.55 -11.56 20.75
C ILE A 539 14.96 -10.99 20.67
N VAL A 540 15.12 -9.84 20.04
CA VAL A 540 16.34 -9.06 20.08
C VAL A 540 16.24 -8.08 21.25
N ASN A 541 17.18 -8.19 22.19
CA ASN A 541 17.36 -7.21 23.25
C ASN A 541 18.53 -6.32 22.90
N PHE A 542 18.28 -5.02 22.94
CA PHE A 542 19.28 -3.99 22.82
C PHE A 542 19.39 -3.29 24.16
N THR A 543 20.52 -3.49 24.84
CA THR A 543 20.82 -2.89 26.13
C THR A 543 21.85 -1.79 25.94
N VAL A 544 21.53 -0.59 26.42
CA VAL A 544 22.37 0.60 26.32
C VAL A 544 22.15 1.42 27.59
N ASN A 545 23.25 1.83 28.24
CA ASN A 545 23.23 2.63 29.47
C ASN A 545 22.33 2.03 30.59
N GLY A 546 22.23 0.70 30.65
CA GLY A 546 21.42 -0.03 31.64
C GLY A 546 19.93 -0.16 31.31
N SER A 547 19.46 0.46 30.22
CA SER A 547 18.10 0.30 29.70
C SER A 547 18.06 -0.75 28.60
N THR A 548 17.01 -1.58 28.56
CA THR A 548 16.84 -2.63 27.54
C THR A 548 15.59 -2.38 26.70
N ILE A 549 15.76 -2.37 25.38
CA ILE A 549 14.68 -2.33 24.38
C ILE A 549 14.60 -3.70 23.73
N SER A 550 13.40 -4.28 23.71
CA SER A 550 13.18 -5.61 23.14
C SER A 550 12.31 -5.52 21.90
N LYS A 551 12.76 -6.10 20.78
CA LYS A 551 11.95 -6.27 19.56
C LYS A 551 11.87 -7.73 19.16
N LYS A 552 10.67 -8.17 18.81
CA LYS A 552 10.43 -9.49 18.22
C LYS A 552 10.99 -9.53 16.81
N VAL A 553 11.67 -10.59 16.43
CA VAL A 553 12.19 -10.85 15.08
C VAL A 553 11.77 -12.25 14.64
N VAL A 554 11.31 -12.39 13.40
CA VAL A 554 10.73 -13.64 12.89
C VAL A 554 11.39 -14.04 11.58
N GLU A 555 12.12 -15.16 11.60
CA GLU A 555 12.62 -15.80 10.38
C GLU A 555 11.62 -16.86 9.92
N LEU A 556 11.18 -16.75 8.67
CA LEU A 556 10.32 -17.72 8.02
C LEU A 556 11.16 -18.93 7.58
N ASN A 557 10.61 -20.13 7.81
CA ASN A 557 11.25 -21.38 7.45
C ASN A 557 11.40 -21.56 5.95
#